data_AF-A0A8B9MM11-F1
#
_entry.id   AF-A0A8B9MM11-F1
#
_cell.length_a   1.000
_cell.length_b   1.000
_cell.length_c   1.000
_cell.angle_alpha   90.00
_cell.angle_beta   90.00
_cell.angle_gamma   90.00
#
_symmetry.space_group_name_H-M   'P 1'
#
loop_
_entity.id
_entity.type
_entity.pdbx_description
1 polymer ?
#
loop_
_entity_poly.entity_id
_entity_poly.type
_entity_poly.pdbx_seq_one_letter_code
_entity_poly.pdbx_strand_id
1 'polypeptide(L)'
;MGNLLMVCVLEQENRELNGSYESLSGGTTTEGFEDFTGGIAEWYELQKAPPNLFKIIQKALQKGSLLGCSIDITSAAETEAVTSQKLVKGHAYSVTGAEEVNFRGSVQKLIRIRNPWGEVEWTGKWNDNCPNWSGVDPEVRERLTRRHEDGEFWMAFNDFLRHYSRLEICNLTPDTLASDRYKKWSLLKLDGNWRRGATAGGCRNYPNTFWTNPQYLIKLEEEDEDPDDPERGCTFLIGLIQKHRRRQRKMGEDMHTIGFAIYEASKAFSGQTNIHLSKNFFLTNKAREKSNTFINLREVLNRFKLPAGEYIVVPSTFEPNKNGDFCLRVFSEKNANSTVIDDEIEANFEETEISEDDIEPSFKKLFGQLAGSVSVFLLTSYPLTHVTSKR
;
A
#
# COMPACT_ATOMS: atom_id res chain seq x y z
N MET A 1 -14.72 -13.53 34.90
CA MET A 1 -13.40 -12.85 34.84
C MET A 1 -12.64 -13.41 33.65
N GLY A 2 -12.83 -12.86 32.46
CA GLY A 2 -12.27 -13.42 31.21
C GLY A 2 -11.36 -12.41 30.51
N ASN A 3 -10.10 -12.77 30.31
CA ASN A 3 -9.16 -12.33 29.27
C ASN A 3 -9.14 -10.85 28.79
N LEU A 4 -9.46 -9.86 29.64
CA LEU A 4 -9.25 -8.43 29.32
C LEU A 4 -7.79 -7.97 29.41
N LEU A 5 -6.92 -8.78 30.04
CA LEU A 5 -5.49 -8.47 30.18
C LEU A 5 -4.75 -8.39 28.84
N MET A 6 -5.17 -9.16 27.84
CA MET A 6 -4.48 -9.19 26.54
C MET A 6 -4.64 -7.88 25.77
N VAL A 7 -5.82 -7.24 25.85
CA VAL A 7 -6.06 -5.93 25.23
C VAL A 7 -5.22 -4.86 25.92
N CYS A 8 -5.19 -4.87 27.26
CA CYS A 8 -4.38 -3.91 28.03
C CYS A 8 -2.87 -4.07 27.78
N VAL A 9 -2.38 -5.30 27.61
CA VAL A 9 -0.96 -5.57 27.30
C VAL A 9 -0.62 -5.13 25.88
N LEU A 10 -1.48 -5.40 24.89
CA LEU A 10 -1.29 -4.90 23.51
C LEU A 10 -1.23 -3.38 23.44
N GLU A 11 -2.11 -2.71 24.18
CA GLU A 11 -2.09 -1.24 24.27
C GLU A 11 -0.82 -0.73 24.95
N GLN A 12 -0.34 -1.43 25.98
CA GLN A 12 0.91 -1.12 26.67
C GLN A 12 2.15 -1.33 25.78
N GLU A 13 2.22 -2.40 25.00
CA GLU A 13 3.33 -2.61 24.05
C GLU A 13 3.31 -1.58 22.91
N ASN A 14 2.12 -1.22 22.40
CA ASN A 14 1.98 -0.18 21.39
C ASN A 14 2.38 1.21 21.94
N ARG A 15 2.13 1.45 23.23
CA ARG A 15 2.65 2.63 23.94
C ARG A 15 4.18 2.61 24.02
N GLU A 16 4.81 1.49 24.36
CA GLU A 16 6.28 1.41 24.44
C GLU A 16 6.95 1.67 23.08
N LEU A 17 6.34 1.18 22.00
CA LEU A 17 6.79 1.44 20.62
C LEU A 17 6.64 2.92 20.21
N ASN A 18 5.60 3.60 20.70
CA ASN A 18 5.28 4.98 20.32
C ASN A 18 5.74 6.06 21.33
N GLY A 19 6.17 5.66 22.52
CA GLY A 19 6.78 6.51 23.55
C GLY A 19 5.85 6.93 24.70
N SER A 20 4.57 7.25 24.44
CA SER A 20 3.61 7.63 25.49
C SER A 20 2.14 7.39 25.11
N TYR A 21 1.22 7.38 26.08
CA TYR A 21 -0.23 7.30 25.82
C TYR A 21 -0.75 8.56 25.12
N GLU A 22 -0.16 9.72 25.40
CA GLU A 22 -0.54 10.99 24.77
C GLU A 22 -0.21 10.99 23.26
N SER A 23 0.82 10.24 22.84
CA SER A 23 1.12 10.03 21.41
C SER A 23 0.15 9.10 20.67
N LEU A 24 -0.73 8.39 21.39
CA LEU A 24 -1.83 7.58 20.82
C LEU A 24 -3.14 8.39 20.69
N SER A 25 -3.26 9.51 21.41
CA SER A 25 -4.42 10.40 21.33
C SER A 25 -4.45 11.11 19.98
N GLY A 26 -5.44 10.80 19.15
CA GLY A 26 -5.61 11.37 17.80
C GLY A 26 -5.07 10.52 16.65
N GLY A 27 -4.67 9.27 16.91
CA GLY A 27 -4.38 8.29 15.85
C GLY A 27 -5.65 7.89 15.08
N THR A 28 -5.53 7.62 13.79
CA THR A 28 -6.65 7.08 12.99
C THR A 28 -6.76 5.58 13.19
N THR A 29 -7.98 5.03 13.11
CA THR A 29 -8.22 3.58 13.14
C THR A 29 -7.44 2.82 12.06
N THR A 30 -7.16 3.46 10.92
CA THR A 30 -6.26 2.95 9.87
C THR A 30 -4.82 2.73 10.34
N GLU A 31 -4.25 3.64 11.14
CA GLU A 31 -2.89 3.46 11.69
C GLU A 31 -2.85 2.27 12.66
N GLY A 32 -3.88 2.13 13.50
CA GLY A 32 -4.03 0.99 14.39
C GLY A 32 -4.14 -0.34 13.64
N PHE A 33 -4.91 -0.36 12.56
CA PHE A 33 -5.02 -1.55 11.70
C PHE A 33 -3.67 -1.96 11.12
N GLU A 34 -2.91 -1.04 10.55
CA GLU A 34 -1.58 -1.33 9.99
C GLU A 34 -0.60 -1.82 11.06
N ASP A 35 -0.58 -1.17 12.22
CA ASP A 35 0.36 -1.48 13.30
C ASP A 35 0.06 -2.87 13.91
N PHE A 36 -1.21 -3.26 14.01
CA PHE A 36 -1.60 -4.55 14.60
C PHE A 36 -1.65 -5.71 13.61
N THR A 37 -1.85 -5.45 12.33
CA THR A 37 -2.04 -6.53 11.34
C THR A 37 -0.87 -6.67 10.36
N GLY A 38 -0.01 -5.65 10.25
CA GLY A 38 0.98 -5.53 9.19
C GLY A 38 0.36 -5.35 7.79
N GLY A 39 -0.97 -5.28 7.71
CA GLY A 39 -1.75 -5.13 6.49
C GLY A 39 -1.66 -3.71 5.92
N ILE A 40 -2.51 -3.46 4.95
CA ILE A 40 -2.59 -2.17 4.25
C ILE A 40 -4.01 -1.62 4.38
N ALA A 41 -4.14 -0.40 4.92
CA ALA A 41 -5.44 0.20 5.22
C ALA A 41 -5.84 1.23 4.16
N GLU A 42 -6.95 0.98 3.46
CA GLU A 42 -7.61 1.94 2.58
C GLU A 42 -8.86 2.51 3.24
N TRP A 43 -9.28 3.70 2.83
CA TRP A 43 -10.48 4.33 3.36
C TRP A 43 -11.31 5.00 2.26
N TYR A 44 -12.62 5.06 2.49
CA TYR A 44 -13.60 5.62 1.57
C TYR A 44 -14.49 6.62 2.30
N GLU A 45 -14.61 7.82 1.74
CA GLU A 45 -15.65 8.78 2.12
C GLU A 45 -16.98 8.35 1.49
N LEU A 46 -17.95 7.94 2.30
CA LEU A 46 -19.17 7.29 1.82
C LEU A 46 -20.08 8.24 1.04
N GLN A 47 -19.99 9.56 1.27
CA GLN A 47 -20.69 10.57 0.48
C GLN A 47 -20.18 10.66 -0.97
N LYS A 48 -18.92 10.28 -1.21
CA LYS A 48 -18.28 10.26 -2.53
C LYS A 48 -17.88 8.83 -2.92
N ALA A 49 -18.63 7.84 -2.43
CA ALA A 49 -18.35 6.44 -2.67
C ALA A 49 -18.34 6.11 -4.17
N PRO A 50 -17.37 5.31 -4.65
CA PRO A 50 -17.38 4.85 -6.02
C PRO A 50 -18.56 3.87 -6.26
N PRO A 51 -19.10 3.78 -7.48
CA PRO A 51 -20.28 2.97 -7.78
C PRO A 51 -20.08 1.47 -7.53
N ASN A 52 -18.82 1.00 -7.61
CA ASN A 52 -18.42 -0.38 -7.35
C ASN A 52 -18.08 -0.66 -5.88
N LEU A 53 -18.30 0.28 -4.94
CA LEU A 53 -17.91 0.12 -3.53
C LEU A 53 -18.49 -1.16 -2.89
N PHE A 54 -19.73 -1.52 -3.22
CA PHE A 54 -20.34 -2.74 -2.69
C PHE A 54 -19.55 -4.01 -3.08
N LYS A 55 -19.09 -4.09 -4.33
CA LYS A 55 -18.23 -5.21 -4.79
C LYS A 55 -16.87 -5.20 -4.08
N ILE A 56 -16.29 -4.01 -3.84
CA ILE A 56 -15.04 -3.87 -3.09
C ILE A 56 -15.20 -4.45 -1.68
N ILE A 57 -16.30 -4.13 -0.99
CA ILE A 57 -16.63 -4.67 0.35
C ILE A 57 -16.77 -6.19 0.30
N GLN A 58 -17.51 -6.73 -0.68
CA GLN A 58 -17.67 -8.18 -0.83
C GLN A 58 -16.33 -8.90 -1.04
N LYS A 59 -15.50 -8.39 -1.96
CA LYS A 59 -14.16 -8.95 -2.22
C LYS A 59 -13.27 -8.86 -0.99
N ALA A 60 -13.30 -7.75 -0.25
CA ALA A 60 -12.54 -7.57 0.97
C ALA A 60 -12.96 -8.60 2.05
N LEU A 61 -14.27 -8.79 2.26
CA LEU A 61 -14.79 -9.78 3.22
C LEU A 61 -14.42 -11.23 2.81
N GLN A 62 -14.50 -11.57 1.52
CA GLN A 62 -14.07 -12.88 1.00
C GLN A 62 -12.56 -13.12 1.14
N LYS A 63 -11.77 -12.05 1.16
CA LYS A 63 -10.32 -12.09 1.40
C LYS A 63 -9.95 -12.00 2.88
N GLY A 64 -10.93 -11.97 3.78
CA GLY A 64 -10.69 -11.91 5.23
C GLY A 64 -10.16 -10.56 5.72
N SER A 65 -10.29 -9.50 4.90
CA SER A 65 -9.94 -8.13 5.29
C SER A 65 -10.78 -7.68 6.49
N LEU A 66 -10.22 -6.81 7.32
CA LEU A 66 -10.95 -6.19 8.43
C LEU A 66 -11.61 -4.91 7.93
N LEU A 67 -12.91 -4.77 8.14
CA LEU A 67 -13.66 -3.61 7.70
C LEU A 67 -14.25 -2.88 8.90
N GLY A 68 -13.99 -1.58 8.99
CA GLY A 68 -14.54 -0.68 9.99
C GLY A 68 -15.36 0.43 9.33
N CYS A 69 -16.35 0.96 10.02
CA CYS A 69 -17.08 2.14 9.57
C CYS A 69 -17.45 3.03 10.73
N SER A 70 -17.63 4.33 10.46
CA SER A 70 -17.94 5.32 11.49
C SER A 70 -18.85 6.42 10.94
N ILE A 71 -19.51 7.10 11.88
CA ILE A 71 -20.37 8.25 11.62
C ILE A 71 -19.65 9.49 12.17
N ASP A 72 -19.37 10.46 11.30
CA ASP A 72 -18.68 11.69 11.70
C ASP A 72 -19.58 12.53 12.63
N ILE A 73 -18.96 13.18 13.61
CA ILE A 73 -19.62 14.12 14.53
C ILE A 73 -19.36 15.55 14.11
N THR A 74 -20.38 16.41 14.23
CA THR A 74 -20.26 17.85 13.94
C THR A 74 -19.77 18.66 15.14
N SER A 75 -19.88 18.12 16.34
CA SER A 75 -19.37 18.73 17.57
C SER A 75 -18.93 17.67 18.57
N ALA A 76 -17.95 17.99 19.43
CA ALA A 76 -17.47 17.06 20.47
C ALA A 76 -18.57 16.66 21.49
N ALA A 77 -19.65 17.43 21.58
CA ALA A 77 -20.81 17.09 22.41
C ALA A 77 -21.68 15.97 21.80
N GLU A 78 -21.48 15.64 20.52
CA GLU A 78 -22.19 14.55 19.83
C GLU A 78 -21.39 13.23 19.81
N THR A 79 -20.23 13.18 20.46
CA THR A 79 -19.49 11.92 20.65
C THR A 79 -20.35 10.93 21.42
N GLU A 80 -20.49 9.72 20.89
CA GLU A 80 -21.34 8.64 21.42
C GLU A 80 -22.84 8.99 21.48
N ALA A 81 -23.28 10.04 20.78
CA ALA A 81 -24.70 10.38 20.71
C ALA A 81 -25.48 9.33 19.91
N VAL A 82 -26.56 8.81 20.51
CA VAL A 82 -27.45 7.83 19.89
C VAL A 82 -28.50 8.57 19.05
N THR A 83 -28.57 8.23 17.77
CA THR A 83 -29.59 8.74 16.84
C THR A 83 -30.97 8.15 17.12
N SER A 84 -32.03 8.74 16.54
CA SER A 84 -33.40 8.21 16.66
C SER A 84 -33.57 6.78 16.12
N GLN A 85 -32.66 6.34 15.23
CA GLN A 85 -32.62 4.99 14.68
C GLN A 85 -31.63 4.05 15.38
N LYS A 86 -31.18 4.43 16.60
CA LYS A 86 -30.26 3.67 17.44
C LYS A 86 -28.87 3.42 16.83
N LEU A 87 -28.40 4.31 15.96
CA LEU A 87 -26.98 4.37 15.56
C LEU A 87 -26.21 5.34 16.46
N VAL A 88 -24.99 5.01 16.84
CA VAL A 88 -24.11 5.80 17.70
C VAL A 88 -23.15 6.62 16.83
N LYS A 89 -23.10 7.94 17.03
CA LYS A 89 -22.16 8.81 16.31
C LYS A 89 -20.78 8.84 16.97
N GLY A 90 -19.74 9.10 16.20
CA GLY A 90 -18.36 9.19 16.72
C GLY A 90 -17.83 7.87 17.27
N HIS A 91 -18.44 6.75 16.86
CA HIS A 91 -18.15 5.40 17.34
C HIS A 91 -17.75 4.50 16.16
N ALA A 92 -16.89 3.53 16.45
CA ALA A 92 -16.41 2.58 15.46
C ALA A 92 -17.32 1.34 15.42
N TYR A 93 -17.79 1.01 14.22
CA TYR A 93 -18.54 -0.20 13.92
C TYR A 93 -17.70 -1.12 13.04
N SER A 94 -17.99 -2.42 13.05
CA SER A 94 -17.36 -3.38 12.13
C SER A 94 -18.34 -3.78 11.03
N VAL A 95 -17.84 -3.89 9.79
CA VAL A 95 -18.61 -4.50 8.69
C VAL A 95 -18.27 -5.99 8.66
N THR A 96 -19.28 -6.85 8.83
CA THR A 96 -19.08 -8.31 8.98
C THR A 96 -19.72 -9.13 7.87
N GLY A 97 -20.41 -8.49 6.91
CA GLY A 97 -21.10 -9.17 5.82
C GLY A 97 -21.60 -8.21 4.75
N ALA A 98 -21.67 -8.67 3.50
CA ALA A 98 -22.26 -7.94 2.39
C ALA A 98 -22.85 -8.92 1.37
N GLU A 99 -24.17 -8.91 1.20
CA GLU A 99 -24.91 -9.93 0.47
C GLU A 99 -25.97 -9.30 -0.43
N GLU A 100 -26.20 -9.91 -1.59
CA GLU A 100 -27.28 -9.55 -2.49
C GLU A 100 -28.42 -10.55 -2.33
N VAL A 101 -29.61 -10.07 -1.98
CA VAL A 101 -30.79 -10.92 -1.77
C VAL A 101 -31.87 -10.58 -2.79
N ASN A 102 -32.54 -11.60 -3.31
CA ASN A 102 -33.75 -11.37 -4.10
C ASN A 102 -34.94 -11.14 -3.15
N PHE A 103 -35.47 -9.92 -3.17
CA PHE A 103 -36.67 -9.55 -2.43
C PHE A 103 -37.77 -9.21 -3.42
N ARG A 104 -38.77 -10.09 -3.52
CA ARG A 104 -39.95 -9.91 -4.39
C ARG A 104 -39.62 -9.59 -5.85
N GLY A 105 -38.59 -10.24 -6.41
CA GLY A 105 -38.16 -10.05 -7.80
C GLY A 105 -37.20 -8.88 -8.02
N SER A 106 -36.80 -8.17 -6.96
CA SER A 106 -35.79 -7.12 -7.00
C SER A 106 -34.55 -7.53 -6.20
N VAL A 107 -33.37 -7.37 -6.80
CA VAL A 107 -32.10 -7.57 -6.10
C VAL A 107 -31.88 -6.42 -5.12
N GLN A 108 -31.71 -6.74 -3.85
CA GLN A 108 -31.42 -5.81 -2.77
C GLN A 108 -30.03 -6.06 -2.22
N LYS A 109 -29.21 -5.01 -2.17
CA LYS A 109 -27.87 -5.03 -1.59
C LYS A 109 -27.97 -4.76 -0.09
N LEU A 110 -27.58 -5.75 0.70
CA LEU A 110 -27.59 -5.67 2.16
C LEU A 110 -26.16 -5.70 2.70
N ILE A 111 -25.94 -4.94 3.77
CA ILE A 111 -24.67 -4.90 4.50
C ILE A 111 -24.94 -5.22 5.96
N ARG A 112 -24.06 -6.02 6.56
CA ARG A 112 -24.12 -6.43 7.95
C ARG A 112 -23.10 -5.67 8.76
N ILE A 113 -23.58 -5.01 9.80
CA ILE A 113 -22.80 -4.13 10.67
C ILE A 113 -22.88 -4.67 12.09
N ARG A 114 -21.78 -4.59 12.83
CA ARG A 114 -21.69 -5.00 14.22
C ARG A 114 -21.25 -3.84 15.11
N ASN A 115 -22.03 -3.57 16.14
CA ASN A 115 -21.66 -2.69 17.23
C ASN A 115 -20.74 -3.44 18.21
N PRO A 116 -19.50 -2.97 18.45
CA PRO A 116 -18.60 -3.60 19.42
C PRO A 116 -19.13 -3.67 20.86
N TRP A 117 -20.07 -2.79 21.24
CA TRP A 117 -20.72 -2.85 22.57
C TRP A 117 -21.57 -4.12 22.76
N GLY A 118 -21.93 -4.81 21.68
CA GLY A 118 -22.76 -6.01 21.74
C GLY A 118 -24.23 -5.73 22.05
N GLU A 119 -24.63 -4.46 22.03
CA GLU A 119 -25.98 -3.98 22.29
C GLU A 119 -26.28 -2.74 21.43
N VAL A 120 -27.54 -2.29 21.42
CA VAL A 120 -28.03 -1.14 20.65
C VAL A 120 -27.94 -1.35 19.14
N GLU A 121 -29.05 -1.81 18.56
CA GLU A 121 -29.16 -2.19 17.15
C GLU A 121 -30.07 -1.27 16.33
N TRP A 122 -29.79 -1.22 15.03
CA TRP A 122 -30.54 -0.48 14.03
C TRP A 122 -32.03 -0.81 14.04
N THR A 123 -32.88 0.22 14.08
CA THR A 123 -34.35 0.05 14.08
C THR A 123 -35.00 0.26 12.72
N GLY A 124 -34.23 0.58 11.68
CA GLY A 124 -34.76 0.83 10.34
C GLY A 124 -35.01 -0.45 9.53
N LYS A 125 -35.06 -0.32 8.20
CA LYS A 125 -35.33 -1.46 7.30
C LYS A 125 -34.23 -2.52 7.42
N TRP A 126 -34.63 -3.78 7.29
CA TRP A 126 -33.77 -4.98 7.37
C TRP A 126 -33.17 -5.28 8.75
N ASN A 127 -33.64 -4.63 9.81
CA ASN A 127 -33.39 -5.10 11.17
C ASN A 127 -33.91 -6.53 11.40
N ASP A 128 -33.51 -7.15 12.49
CA ASP A 128 -33.79 -8.55 12.83
C ASP A 128 -35.28 -8.92 12.91
N ASN A 129 -36.11 -7.94 13.26
CA ASN A 129 -37.55 -8.08 13.40
C ASN A 129 -38.32 -7.55 12.17
N CYS A 130 -37.62 -7.15 11.10
CA CYS A 130 -38.23 -6.52 9.95
C CYS A 130 -39.07 -7.51 9.12
N PRO A 131 -40.33 -7.18 8.76
CA PRO A 131 -41.17 -8.05 7.92
C PRO A 131 -40.61 -8.30 6.51
N ASN A 132 -39.65 -7.49 6.05
CA ASN A 132 -39.01 -7.66 4.75
C ASN A 132 -38.32 -9.03 4.62
N TRP A 133 -37.83 -9.60 5.72
CA TRP A 133 -37.25 -10.94 5.71
C TRP A 133 -38.23 -12.02 5.24
N SER A 134 -39.54 -11.83 5.41
CA SER A 134 -40.55 -12.77 4.94
C SER A 134 -40.69 -12.81 3.41
N GLY A 135 -40.17 -11.81 2.70
CA GLY A 135 -40.15 -11.78 1.23
C GLY A 135 -38.84 -12.25 0.60
N VAL A 136 -37.90 -12.71 1.43
CA VAL A 136 -36.65 -13.35 1.00
C VAL A 136 -36.84 -14.87 1.07
N ASP A 137 -36.12 -15.59 0.21
CA ASP A 137 -36.09 -17.04 0.25
C ASP A 137 -35.78 -17.58 1.67
N PRO A 138 -36.55 -18.57 2.18
CA PRO A 138 -36.35 -19.09 3.53
C PRO A 138 -34.95 -19.61 3.84
N GLU A 139 -34.29 -20.28 2.89
CA GLU A 139 -32.93 -20.82 3.10
C GLU A 139 -31.90 -19.68 3.21
N VAL A 140 -32.04 -18.67 2.34
CA VAL A 140 -31.20 -17.47 2.38
C VAL A 140 -31.44 -16.69 3.68
N ARG A 141 -32.70 -16.58 4.10
CA ARG A 141 -33.06 -15.92 5.35
C ARG A 141 -32.40 -16.61 6.55
N GLU A 142 -32.53 -17.92 6.68
CA GLU A 142 -31.94 -18.67 7.80
C GLU A 142 -30.42 -18.56 7.85
N ARG A 143 -29.77 -18.47 6.68
CA ARG A 143 -28.32 -18.22 6.59
C ARG A 143 -27.92 -16.83 7.05
N LEU A 144 -28.69 -15.80 6.67
CA LEU A 144 -28.30 -14.40 6.83
C LEU A 144 -28.77 -13.77 8.14
N THR A 145 -30.01 -14.04 8.57
CA THR A 145 -30.56 -13.44 9.79
C THR A 145 -30.54 -14.42 10.95
N ARG A 146 -30.00 -13.97 12.07
CA ARG A 146 -30.14 -14.65 13.37
C ARG A 146 -30.65 -13.61 14.34
N ARG A 147 -31.75 -13.91 15.03
CA ARG A 147 -32.38 -12.97 15.96
C ARG A 147 -31.67 -13.04 17.31
N HIS A 148 -30.62 -12.26 17.47
CA HIS A 148 -29.88 -12.15 18.73
C HIS A 148 -29.60 -10.68 19.01
N GLU A 149 -29.74 -10.27 20.27
CA GLU A 149 -29.20 -8.98 20.70
C GLU A 149 -27.68 -9.15 20.94
N ASP A 150 -26.91 -9.10 19.86
CA ASP A 150 -25.45 -9.19 19.88
C ASP A 150 -24.77 -7.96 19.24
N GLY A 151 -25.58 -6.94 18.94
CA GLY A 151 -25.15 -5.71 18.29
C GLY A 151 -24.94 -5.86 16.78
N GLU A 152 -25.17 -7.04 16.19
CA GLU A 152 -25.08 -7.29 14.76
C GLU A 152 -26.44 -7.11 14.09
N PHE A 153 -26.48 -6.33 13.00
CA PHE A 153 -27.72 -6.09 12.27
C PHE A 153 -27.45 -5.92 10.78
N TRP A 154 -28.47 -6.22 9.97
CA TRP A 154 -28.47 -5.91 8.56
C TRP A 154 -29.13 -4.57 8.28
N MET A 155 -28.64 -3.88 7.26
CA MET A 155 -29.29 -2.70 6.70
C MET A 155 -29.15 -2.68 5.18
N ALA A 156 -30.02 -1.93 4.51
CA ALA A 156 -29.87 -1.69 3.08
C ALA A 156 -28.59 -0.90 2.82
N PHE A 157 -27.84 -1.25 1.76
CA PHE A 157 -26.60 -0.56 1.42
C PHE A 157 -26.81 0.94 1.14
N ASN A 158 -27.97 1.31 0.58
CA ASN A 158 -28.33 2.72 0.40
C ASN A 158 -28.55 3.46 1.72
N ASP A 159 -29.04 2.78 2.75
CA ASP A 159 -29.15 3.37 4.09
C ASP A 159 -27.76 3.48 4.72
N PHE A 160 -26.88 2.50 4.53
CA PHE A 160 -25.49 2.58 4.98
C PHE A 160 -24.77 3.82 4.43
N LEU A 161 -24.86 4.07 3.11
CA LEU A 161 -24.27 5.25 2.48
C LEU A 161 -24.83 6.59 2.98
N ARG A 162 -26.07 6.60 3.49
CA ARG A 162 -26.74 7.80 4.01
C ARG A 162 -26.37 8.11 5.45
N HIS A 163 -26.19 7.09 6.28
CA HIS A 163 -25.99 7.26 7.73
C HIS A 163 -24.51 7.25 8.11
N TYR A 164 -23.70 6.43 7.46
CA TYR A 164 -22.26 6.35 7.75
C TYR A 164 -21.48 7.34 6.91
N SER A 165 -20.37 7.84 7.47
CA SER A 165 -19.52 8.86 6.84
C SER A 165 -18.28 8.23 6.22
N ARG A 166 -17.67 7.27 6.92
CA ARG A 166 -16.40 6.66 6.52
C ARG A 166 -16.47 5.14 6.58
N LEU A 167 -15.79 4.52 5.63
CA LEU A 167 -15.47 3.08 5.62
C LEU A 167 -13.96 2.93 5.54
N GLU A 168 -13.42 2.02 6.33
CA GLU A 168 -12.01 1.69 6.39
C GLU A 168 -11.87 0.19 6.15
N ILE A 169 -10.93 -0.19 5.30
CA ILE A 169 -10.67 -1.58 4.93
C ILE A 169 -9.19 -1.84 5.14
N CYS A 170 -8.86 -2.74 6.07
CA CYS A 170 -7.51 -3.26 6.25
C CYS A 170 -7.37 -4.59 5.51
N ASN A 171 -6.65 -4.55 4.39
CA ASN A 171 -6.30 -5.74 3.63
C ASN A 171 -5.10 -6.41 4.28
N LEU A 172 -5.28 -7.66 4.73
CA LEU A 172 -4.28 -8.39 5.48
C LEU A 172 -3.19 -8.93 4.56
N THR A 173 -1.97 -9.07 5.10
CA THR A 173 -0.91 -9.80 4.40
C THR A 173 -1.27 -11.28 4.32
N PRO A 174 -0.79 -12.00 3.29
CA PRO A 174 -1.03 -13.44 3.17
C PRO A 174 -0.57 -14.24 4.41
N ASP A 175 0.41 -13.73 5.16
CA ASP A 175 0.93 -14.36 6.38
C ASP A 175 -0.04 -14.27 7.57
N THR A 176 -0.87 -13.23 7.64
CA THR A 176 -1.79 -13.01 8.76
C THR A 176 -2.98 -13.98 8.73
N LEU A 177 -3.34 -14.47 7.54
CA LEU A 177 -4.43 -15.43 7.37
C LEU A 177 -3.88 -16.87 7.26
N ALA A 178 -3.71 -17.52 8.42
CA ALA A 178 -3.29 -18.92 8.50
C ALA A 178 -4.32 -19.91 7.93
N SER A 179 -5.56 -19.46 7.71
CA SER A 179 -6.68 -20.28 7.23
C SER A 179 -6.84 -20.17 5.71
N ASP A 180 -6.91 -21.31 5.02
CA ASP A 180 -7.15 -21.38 3.57
C ASP A 180 -8.61 -21.05 3.18
N ARG A 181 -9.45 -20.69 4.15
CA ARG A 181 -10.84 -20.27 3.90
C ARG A 181 -10.97 -18.98 3.12
N TYR A 182 -9.94 -18.13 3.17
CA TYR A 182 -9.97 -16.80 2.56
C TYR A 182 -9.05 -16.74 1.34
N LYS A 183 -9.50 -16.03 0.30
CA LYS A 183 -8.63 -15.70 -0.82
C LYS A 183 -7.51 -14.78 -0.32
N LYS A 184 -6.25 -15.08 -0.64
CA LYS A 184 -5.11 -14.27 -0.18
C LYS A 184 -4.79 -13.15 -1.18
N TRP A 185 -4.18 -12.08 -0.68
CA TRP A 185 -3.54 -11.06 -1.53
C TRP A 185 -2.11 -11.53 -1.85
N SER A 186 -1.65 -11.29 -3.07
CA SER A 186 -0.22 -11.40 -3.39
C SER A 186 0.45 -10.11 -2.91
N LEU A 187 1.47 -10.26 -2.04
CA LEU A 187 2.17 -9.12 -1.43
C LEU A 187 3.60 -9.07 -1.90
N LEU A 188 3.98 -7.90 -2.38
CA LEU A 188 5.34 -7.55 -2.71
C LEU A 188 5.78 -6.35 -1.86
N LYS A 189 6.98 -6.43 -1.28
CA LYS A 189 7.60 -5.35 -0.50
C LYS A 189 8.93 -4.96 -1.12
N LEU A 190 9.07 -3.69 -1.44
CA LEU A 190 10.25 -3.12 -2.10
C LEU A 190 10.76 -1.95 -1.27
N ASP A 191 11.97 -2.07 -0.75
CA ASP A 191 12.58 -1.03 0.05
C ASP A 191 13.39 -0.06 -0.81
N GLY A 192 13.44 1.20 -0.39
CA GLY A 192 14.16 2.24 -1.10
C GLY A 192 14.54 3.42 -0.22
N ASN A 193 15.35 4.30 -0.78
CA ASN A 193 15.79 5.50 -0.09
C ASN A 193 15.90 6.68 -1.07
N TRP A 194 15.57 7.86 -0.54
CA TRP A 194 15.87 9.15 -1.14
C TRP A 194 17.08 9.74 -0.42
N ARG A 195 18.12 10.08 -1.18
CA ARG A 195 19.36 10.69 -0.71
C ARG A 195 19.68 11.92 -1.55
N ARG A 196 19.92 13.04 -0.88
CA ARG A 196 20.28 14.32 -1.49
C ARG A 196 21.52 14.17 -2.37
N GLY A 197 21.43 14.68 -3.60
CA GLY A 197 22.52 14.60 -4.58
C GLY A 197 22.57 13.30 -5.40
N ALA A 198 21.74 12.31 -5.09
CA ALA A 198 21.63 11.06 -5.85
C ALA A 198 20.16 10.75 -6.16
N THR A 199 19.45 10.10 -5.23
CA THR A 199 18.12 9.53 -5.46
C THR A 199 16.96 10.41 -5.02
N ALA A 200 17.21 11.56 -4.38
CA ALA A 200 16.16 12.49 -3.93
C ALA A 200 15.70 13.44 -5.05
N GLY A 201 15.05 12.88 -6.07
CA GLY A 201 14.70 13.57 -7.32
C GLY A 201 13.50 14.53 -7.23
N GLY A 202 12.64 14.39 -6.22
CA GLY A 202 11.39 15.15 -6.09
C GLY A 202 10.31 14.68 -7.07
N CYS A 203 9.14 15.31 -7.09
CA CYS A 203 8.01 14.86 -7.92
C CYS A 203 8.13 15.30 -9.39
N ARG A 204 7.15 14.92 -10.23
CA ARG A 204 7.16 15.18 -11.68
C ARG A 204 7.23 16.67 -12.07
N ASN A 205 6.93 17.58 -11.15
CA ASN A 205 7.10 19.02 -11.33
C ASN A 205 8.58 19.44 -11.47
N TYR A 206 9.52 18.57 -11.08
CA TYR A 206 10.96 18.76 -11.14
C TYR A 206 11.59 17.83 -12.19
N PRO A 207 11.34 18.02 -13.50
CA PRO A 207 11.76 17.08 -14.54
C PRO A 207 13.28 16.90 -14.66
N ASN A 208 14.08 17.85 -14.17
CA ASN A 208 15.54 17.76 -14.20
C ASN A 208 16.08 16.68 -13.26
N THR A 209 15.34 16.37 -12.19
CA THR A 209 15.77 15.48 -11.11
C THR A 209 14.81 14.32 -10.89
N PHE A 210 13.54 14.40 -11.31
CA PHE A 210 12.52 13.36 -11.12
C PHE A 210 12.97 11.95 -11.54
N TRP A 211 13.70 11.87 -12.65
CA TRP A 211 14.16 10.61 -13.21
C TRP A 211 15.19 9.90 -12.33
N THR A 212 15.84 10.58 -11.38
CA THR A 212 16.83 9.97 -10.48
C THR A 212 16.22 9.31 -9.25
N ASN A 213 14.90 9.42 -9.04
CA ASN A 213 14.22 8.65 -7.99
C ASN A 213 14.32 7.15 -8.29
N PRO A 214 14.31 6.27 -7.26
CA PRO A 214 14.27 4.84 -7.47
C PRO A 214 13.07 4.42 -8.35
N GLN A 215 13.27 3.42 -9.21
CA GLN A 215 12.28 2.93 -10.16
C GLN A 215 12.03 1.44 -9.94
N TYR A 216 10.76 1.04 -9.96
CA TYR A 216 10.37 -0.35 -9.71
C TYR A 216 9.46 -0.87 -10.82
N LEU A 217 9.82 -2.01 -11.42
CA LEU A 217 8.99 -2.70 -12.40
C LEU A 217 7.95 -3.55 -11.66
N ILE A 218 6.68 -3.39 -12.01
CA ILE A 218 5.58 -4.25 -11.58
C ILE A 218 5.02 -4.90 -12.84
N LYS A 219 4.96 -6.23 -12.83
CA LYS A 219 4.41 -7.04 -13.90
C LYS A 219 3.06 -7.61 -13.45
N LEU A 220 2.01 -7.21 -14.14
CA LEU A 220 0.64 -7.70 -13.96
C LEU A 220 0.37 -8.75 -15.04
N GLU A 221 0.30 -10.03 -14.63
CA GLU A 221 0.21 -11.15 -15.58
C GLU A 221 -1.24 -11.62 -15.79
N GLU A 222 -2.03 -11.69 -14.72
CA GLU A 222 -3.38 -12.26 -14.73
C GLU A 222 -4.43 -11.21 -14.34
N GLU A 223 -5.46 -11.08 -15.18
CA GLU A 223 -6.63 -10.23 -14.90
C GLU A 223 -7.53 -10.86 -13.82
N ASP A 224 -8.31 -10.01 -13.14
CA ASP A 224 -9.20 -10.47 -12.07
C ASP A 224 -10.34 -11.35 -12.62
N GLU A 225 -10.67 -12.41 -11.89
CA GLU A 225 -11.80 -13.29 -12.21
C GLU A 225 -13.10 -12.69 -11.64
N ASP A 226 -13.68 -11.72 -12.35
CA ASP A 226 -15.01 -11.18 -12.05
C ASP A 226 -15.85 -11.11 -13.34
N PRO A 227 -16.79 -12.06 -13.55
CA PRO A 227 -17.60 -12.10 -14.77
C PRO A 227 -18.57 -10.92 -14.89
N ASP A 228 -18.88 -10.25 -13.76
CA ASP A 228 -19.82 -9.13 -13.70
C ASP A 228 -19.11 -7.77 -13.74
N ASP A 229 -17.79 -7.74 -13.92
CA ASP A 229 -17.01 -6.51 -14.04
C ASP A 229 -16.90 -6.07 -15.51
N PRO A 230 -17.47 -4.90 -15.88
CA PRO A 230 -17.43 -4.43 -17.26
C PRO A 230 -16.01 -4.03 -17.73
N GLU A 231 -15.10 -3.74 -16.80
CA GLU A 231 -13.72 -3.36 -17.11
C GLU A 231 -12.79 -4.51 -16.75
N ARG A 232 -12.32 -5.26 -17.75
CA ARG A 232 -11.27 -6.27 -17.52
C ARG A 232 -9.94 -5.62 -17.16
N GLY A 233 -9.26 -6.18 -16.17
CA GLY A 233 -7.97 -5.69 -15.72
C GLY A 233 -7.50 -6.38 -14.45
N CYS A 234 -6.28 -6.06 -14.05
CA CYS A 234 -5.61 -6.54 -12.86
C CYS A 234 -5.80 -5.50 -11.74
N THR A 235 -6.45 -5.88 -10.65
CA THR A 235 -6.60 -5.01 -9.48
C THR A 235 -5.40 -5.15 -8.55
N PHE A 236 -4.82 -4.00 -8.20
CA PHE A 236 -3.73 -3.93 -7.24
C PHE A 236 -3.80 -2.64 -6.41
N LEU A 237 -3.22 -2.67 -5.22
CA LEU A 237 -3.06 -1.54 -4.33
C LEU A 237 -1.57 -1.25 -4.17
N ILE A 238 -1.21 0.03 -4.21
CA ILE A 238 0.13 0.49 -3.88
C ILE A 238 0.07 1.31 -2.60
N GLY A 239 0.84 0.90 -1.61
CA GLY A 239 1.12 1.66 -0.39
C GLY A 239 2.58 2.11 -0.36
N LEU A 240 2.82 3.42 -0.32
CA LEU A 240 4.14 4.01 -0.13
C LEU A 240 4.27 4.53 1.30
N ILE A 241 5.03 3.84 2.14
CA ILE A 241 5.23 4.19 3.55
C ILE A 241 6.62 4.78 3.78
N GLN A 242 6.72 5.92 4.46
CA GLN A 242 7.99 6.51 4.89
C GLN A 242 8.42 5.99 6.27
N LYS A 243 9.66 5.52 6.38
CA LYS A 243 10.20 4.85 7.56
C LYS A 243 10.77 5.84 8.58
N HIS A 244 10.76 5.43 9.86
CA HIS A 244 11.49 6.06 10.98
C HIS A 244 11.14 7.53 11.32
N ARG A 245 10.10 8.12 10.74
CA ARG A 245 9.74 9.53 10.94
C ARG A 245 9.29 9.89 12.34
N ARG A 246 8.59 8.99 13.06
CA ARG A 246 8.19 9.22 14.46
C ARG A 246 9.41 9.49 15.38
N ARG A 247 10.57 8.87 15.10
CA ARG A 247 11.83 9.15 15.81
C ARG A 247 12.42 10.52 15.44
N GLN A 248 12.28 10.94 14.19
CA GLN A 248 12.82 12.19 13.66
C GLN A 248 12.00 13.43 14.06
N ARG A 249 10.74 13.26 14.49
CA ARG A 249 9.97 14.34 15.15
C ARG A 249 10.69 14.93 16.36
N LYS A 250 11.47 14.12 17.10
CA LYS A 250 12.30 14.61 18.22
C LYS A 250 13.42 15.56 17.77
N MET A 251 13.78 15.54 16.48
CA MET A 251 14.76 16.42 15.86
C MET A 251 14.11 17.58 15.08
N GLY A 252 12.78 17.76 15.20
CA GLY A 252 12.04 18.82 14.50
C GLY A 252 11.75 18.55 13.03
N GLU A 253 11.98 17.32 12.54
CA GLU A 253 11.60 16.91 11.19
C GLU A 253 10.21 16.25 11.19
N ASP A 254 9.32 16.78 10.36
CA ASP A 254 7.97 16.24 10.17
C ASP A 254 7.89 15.23 9.02
N MET A 255 6.70 14.65 8.83
CA MET A 255 6.42 13.76 7.69
C MET A 255 6.65 14.50 6.37
N HIS A 256 7.37 13.87 5.43
CA HIS A 256 7.49 14.42 4.09
C HIS A 256 6.18 14.28 3.35
N THR A 257 5.89 15.24 2.48
CA THR A 257 4.86 15.10 1.46
C THR A 257 5.35 14.08 0.43
N ILE A 258 4.74 12.89 0.38
CA ILE A 258 5.14 11.78 -0.48
C ILE A 258 4.04 11.41 -1.46
N GLY A 259 4.43 10.71 -2.53
CA GLY A 259 3.53 10.19 -3.56
C GLY A 259 4.29 9.38 -4.59
N PHE A 260 3.58 8.86 -5.58
CA PHE A 260 4.18 8.03 -6.62
C PHE A 260 3.48 8.22 -7.97
N ALA A 261 4.17 7.88 -9.04
CA ALA A 261 3.63 7.87 -10.39
C ALA A 261 3.85 6.51 -11.04
N ILE A 262 2.90 6.08 -11.87
CA ILE A 262 2.90 4.80 -12.58
C ILE A 262 2.98 5.08 -14.08
N TYR A 263 3.98 4.52 -14.75
CA TYR A 263 4.18 4.61 -16.18
C TYR A 263 4.02 3.23 -16.82
N GLU A 264 3.53 3.18 -18.05
CA GLU A 264 3.53 1.95 -18.83
C GLU A 264 4.93 1.73 -19.41
N ALA A 265 5.50 0.54 -19.24
CA ALA A 265 6.77 0.20 -19.83
C ALA A 265 6.60 0.10 -21.36
N SER A 266 7.46 0.78 -22.11
CA SER A 266 7.46 0.62 -23.57
C SER A 266 7.84 -0.81 -23.93
N LYS A 267 7.21 -1.38 -24.98
CA LYS A 267 7.54 -2.72 -25.50
C LYS A 267 9.02 -2.90 -25.81
N ALA A 268 9.74 -1.81 -26.08
CA ALA A 268 11.19 -1.82 -26.31
C ALA A 268 12.03 -2.25 -25.09
N PHE A 269 11.49 -2.13 -23.87
CA PHE A 269 12.15 -2.47 -22.61
C PHE A 269 11.54 -3.71 -21.94
N SER A 270 10.64 -4.41 -22.64
CA SER A 270 9.89 -5.51 -22.02
C SER A 270 10.82 -6.69 -21.72
N GLY A 271 10.76 -7.19 -20.48
CA GLY A 271 11.64 -8.25 -19.98
C GLY A 271 13.07 -7.82 -19.62
N GLN A 272 13.41 -6.52 -19.73
CA GLN A 272 14.71 -5.99 -19.32
C GLN A 272 14.61 -5.35 -17.92
N THR A 273 15.33 -5.92 -16.96
CA THR A 273 15.30 -5.48 -15.55
C THR A 273 16.37 -4.44 -15.21
N ASN A 274 17.39 -4.29 -16.06
CA ASN A 274 18.62 -3.55 -15.75
C ASN A 274 18.65 -2.16 -16.42
N ILE A 275 17.53 -1.41 -16.41
CA ILE A 275 17.40 -0.20 -17.22
C ILE A 275 16.85 0.97 -16.42
N HIS A 276 17.72 1.80 -15.86
CA HIS A 276 17.24 3.03 -15.23
C HIS A 276 16.71 4.03 -16.29
N LEU A 277 15.40 4.33 -16.26
CA LEU A 277 14.79 5.19 -17.28
C LEU A 277 15.35 6.61 -17.19
N SER A 278 15.78 7.13 -18.33
CA SER A 278 16.37 8.46 -18.43
C SER A 278 15.32 9.59 -18.36
N LYS A 279 15.79 10.80 -18.12
CA LYS A 279 15.01 12.04 -18.18
C LYS A 279 14.09 12.14 -19.41
N ASN A 280 14.59 11.75 -20.58
CA ASN A 280 13.86 11.87 -21.84
C ASN A 280 12.58 11.04 -21.84
N PHE A 281 12.62 9.84 -21.25
CA PHE A 281 11.43 8.98 -21.14
C PHE A 281 10.30 9.68 -20.40
N PHE A 282 10.58 10.31 -19.25
CA PHE A 282 9.56 10.97 -18.44
C PHE A 282 9.06 12.28 -19.04
N LEU A 283 9.82 12.90 -19.96
CA LEU A 283 9.38 14.07 -20.72
C LEU A 283 8.44 13.71 -21.85
N THR A 284 8.65 12.57 -22.52
CA THR A 284 7.84 12.12 -23.65
C THR A 284 6.61 11.33 -23.23
N ASN A 285 6.69 10.58 -22.13
CA ASN A 285 5.63 9.69 -21.67
C ASN A 285 4.82 10.34 -20.55
N LYS A 286 3.50 10.24 -20.66
CA LYS A 286 2.58 10.62 -19.57
C LYS A 286 2.45 9.46 -18.59
N ALA A 287 2.30 9.79 -17.31
CA ALA A 287 1.96 8.79 -16.31
C ALA A 287 0.60 8.20 -16.67
N ARG A 288 0.50 6.87 -16.62
CA ARG A 288 -0.76 6.14 -16.81
C ARG A 288 -1.68 6.40 -15.63
N GLU A 289 -1.12 6.28 -14.43
CA GLU A 289 -1.78 6.55 -13.16
C GLU A 289 -0.80 7.22 -12.19
N LYS A 290 -1.31 7.78 -11.12
CA LYS A 290 -0.50 8.40 -10.06
C LYS A 290 -1.25 8.36 -8.74
N SER A 291 -0.53 8.55 -7.64
CA SER A 291 -1.18 8.78 -6.36
C SER A 291 -2.11 9.99 -6.43
N ASN A 292 -3.32 9.89 -5.87
CA ASN A 292 -4.35 10.92 -5.97
C ASN A 292 -3.84 12.31 -5.58
N THR A 293 -3.11 12.36 -4.47
CA THR A 293 -2.48 13.58 -3.94
C THR A 293 -1.12 13.23 -3.36
N PHE A 294 -0.20 14.19 -3.44
CA PHE A 294 1.00 14.17 -2.62
C PHE A 294 0.60 14.70 -1.24
N ILE A 295 0.75 13.89 -0.21
CA ILE A 295 0.27 14.22 1.14
C ILE A 295 1.33 13.87 2.19
N ASN A 296 1.35 14.64 3.27
CA ASN A 296 2.26 14.50 4.40
C ASN A 296 1.76 13.49 5.44
N LEU A 297 1.39 12.28 4.97
CA LEU A 297 1.01 11.15 5.82
C LEU A 297 2.15 10.13 5.92
N ARG A 298 2.05 9.23 6.92
CA ARG A 298 2.99 8.12 7.10
C ARG A 298 3.00 7.20 5.87
N GLU A 299 1.82 6.91 5.32
CA GLU A 299 1.64 6.10 4.13
C GLU A 299 0.67 6.78 3.16
N VAL A 300 0.97 6.66 1.86
CA VAL A 300 0.07 7.04 0.77
C VAL A 300 -0.36 5.79 0.04
N LEU A 301 -1.67 5.57 0.00
CA LEU A 301 -2.29 4.40 -0.60
C LEU A 301 -3.22 4.78 -1.73
N ASN A 302 -3.13 4.05 -2.84
CA ASN A 302 -4.14 4.08 -3.89
C ASN A 302 -4.40 2.67 -4.46
N ARG A 303 -5.68 2.40 -4.75
CA ARG A 303 -6.16 1.23 -5.46
C ARG A 303 -6.24 1.55 -6.95
N PHE A 304 -5.74 0.65 -7.78
CA PHE A 304 -5.72 0.78 -9.23
C PHE A 304 -6.28 -0.49 -9.89
N LYS A 305 -6.77 -0.30 -11.12
CA LYS A 305 -7.09 -1.39 -12.03
C LYS A 305 -6.49 -1.06 -13.39
N LEU A 306 -5.51 -1.84 -13.83
CA LEU A 306 -4.83 -1.66 -15.11
C LEU A 306 -4.88 -2.95 -15.93
N PRO A 307 -4.80 -2.88 -17.27
CA PRO A 307 -4.64 -4.06 -18.11
C PRO A 307 -3.41 -4.89 -17.71
N ALA A 308 -3.38 -6.16 -18.11
CA ALA A 308 -2.17 -6.97 -17.98
C ALA A 308 -1.00 -6.32 -18.76
N GLY A 309 0.16 -6.25 -18.14
CA GLY A 309 1.30 -5.52 -18.69
C GLY A 309 2.39 -5.21 -17.67
N GLU A 310 3.40 -4.48 -18.13
CA GLU A 310 4.56 -4.06 -17.34
C GLU A 310 4.47 -2.56 -17.04
N TYR A 311 4.59 -2.21 -15.77
CA TYR A 311 4.42 -0.86 -15.27
C TYR A 311 5.60 -0.45 -14.40
N ILE A 312 5.98 0.82 -14.47
CA ILE A 312 7.10 1.37 -13.72
C ILE A 312 6.55 2.34 -12.69
N VAL A 313 6.84 2.06 -11.43
CA VAL A 313 6.44 2.88 -10.29
C VAL A 313 7.63 3.69 -9.81
N VAL A 314 7.44 5.01 -9.76
CA VAL A 314 8.45 5.96 -9.31
C VAL A 314 7.96 6.63 -8.02
N PRO A 315 8.33 6.12 -6.84
CA PRO A 315 8.06 6.76 -5.56
C PRO A 315 8.96 7.98 -5.35
N SER A 316 8.38 9.09 -4.90
CA SER A 316 9.11 10.35 -4.69
C SER A 316 8.54 11.17 -3.55
N THR A 317 9.37 12.04 -2.99
CA THR A 317 8.89 13.20 -2.22
C THR A 317 8.38 14.29 -3.15
N PHE A 318 7.56 15.21 -2.65
CA PHE A 318 7.06 16.33 -3.45
C PHE A 318 8.22 17.22 -3.91
N GLU A 319 9.04 17.68 -2.96
CA GLU A 319 10.24 18.48 -3.23
C GLU A 319 11.47 17.59 -3.42
N PRO A 320 12.44 18.00 -4.26
CA PRO A 320 13.73 17.32 -4.37
C PRO A 320 14.60 17.52 -3.12
N ASN A 321 15.70 16.75 -3.03
CA ASN A 321 16.72 16.84 -1.97
C ASN A 321 16.24 16.50 -0.55
N LYS A 322 15.06 15.90 -0.40
CA LYS A 322 14.58 15.37 0.88
C LYS A 322 15.17 13.98 1.12
N ASN A 323 15.90 13.84 2.22
CA ASN A 323 16.40 12.53 2.64
C ASN A 323 15.27 11.73 3.29
N GLY A 324 15.18 10.44 2.98
CA GLY A 324 14.22 9.55 3.61
C GLY A 324 14.39 8.10 3.20
N ASP A 325 13.88 7.20 4.02
CA ASP A 325 13.77 5.79 3.70
C ASP A 325 12.29 5.46 3.53
N PHE A 326 11.97 4.56 2.61
CA PHE A 326 10.60 4.15 2.35
C PHE A 326 10.49 2.65 2.08
N CYS A 327 9.26 2.15 2.17
CA CYS A 327 8.87 0.85 1.65
C CYS A 327 7.70 1.05 0.69
N LEU A 328 7.79 0.46 -0.49
CA LEU A 328 6.71 0.36 -1.46
C LEU A 328 6.10 -1.03 -1.33
N ARG A 329 4.81 -1.09 -1.03
CA ARG A 329 4.04 -2.32 -0.86
C ARG A 329 3.04 -2.44 -1.99
N VAL A 330 3.04 -3.56 -2.69
CA VAL A 330 2.10 -3.83 -3.78
C VAL A 330 1.27 -5.04 -3.38
N PHE A 331 -0.04 -4.85 -3.28
CA PHE A 331 -1.01 -5.91 -3.00
C PHE A 331 -1.82 -6.15 -4.27
N SER A 332 -1.67 -7.32 -4.90
CA SER A 332 -2.39 -7.67 -6.13
C SER A 332 -3.39 -8.80 -5.88
N GLU A 333 -4.54 -8.75 -6.57
CA GLU A 333 -5.58 -9.77 -6.42
C GLU A 333 -5.14 -11.13 -6.97
N LYS A 334 -4.40 -11.11 -8.08
CA LYS A 334 -3.65 -12.24 -8.66
C LYS A 334 -2.15 -12.04 -8.47
N ASN A 335 -1.34 -13.07 -8.73
CA ASN A 335 0.11 -12.97 -8.57
C ASN A 335 0.68 -11.85 -9.45
N ALA A 336 1.49 -10.99 -8.85
CA ALA A 336 2.23 -9.95 -9.56
C ALA A 336 3.72 -10.11 -9.21
N ASN A 337 4.56 -10.09 -10.26
CA ASN A 337 6.00 -10.14 -10.10
C ASN A 337 6.56 -8.72 -10.13
N SER A 338 7.70 -8.49 -9.49
CA SER A 338 8.42 -7.22 -9.62
C SER A 338 9.90 -7.40 -9.65
N THR A 339 10.56 -6.41 -10.22
CA THR A 339 12.01 -6.27 -10.18
C THR A 339 12.36 -4.82 -9.91
N VAL A 340 13.44 -4.59 -9.18
CA VAL A 340 14.00 -3.24 -9.03
C VAL A 340 14.65 -2.90 -10.36
N ILE A 341 14.29 -1.73 -10.89
CA ILE A 341 14.89 -1.22 -12.11
C ILE A 341 16.05 -0.33 -11.71
N ASP A 342 17.26 -0.88 -11.81
CA ASP A 342 18.49 -0.15 -11.58
C ASP A 342 19.54 -0.62 -12.59
N ASP A 343 20.57 0.18 -12.80
CA ASP A 343 21.68 -0.22 -13.64
C ASP A 343 22.48 -1.32 -12.91
N GLU A 344 22.88 -2.39 -13.63
CA GLU A 344 23.80 -3.37 -13.05
C GLU A 344 25.13 -2.68 -12.69
N ILE A 345 25.80 -3.17 -11.64
CA ILE A 345 27.15 -2.70 -11.32
C ILE A 345 28.10 -3.23 -12.40
N GLU A 346 28.23 -2.46 -13.47
CA GLU A 346 29.13 -2.73 -14.57
C GLU A 346 30.39 -1.86 -14.42
N ALA A 347 31.55 -2.52 -14.51
CA ALA A 347 32.84 -1.84 -14.54
C ALA A 347 33.59 -2.30 -15.80
N ASN A 348 33.31 -1.64 -16.91
CA ASN A 348 33.99 -1.87 -18.18
C ASN A 348 35.31 -1.10 -18.17
N PHE A 349 36.35 -1.72 -17.64
CA PHE A 349 37.71 -1.22 -17.78
C PHE A 349 38.27 -1.68 -19.13
N GLU A 350 38.91 -0.79 -19.87
CA GLU A 350 39.83 -1.22 -20.92
C GLU A 350 41.00 -1.92 -20.23
N GLU A 351 40.99 -3.25 -20.19
CA GLU A 351 42.17 -4.02 -19.80
C GLU A 351 43.26 -3.75 -20.85
N THR A 352 44.17 -2.84 -20.50
CA THR A 352 45.34 -2.59 -21.33
C THR A 352 46.38 -3.65 -20.97
N GLU A 353 46.54 -4.67 -21.81
CA GLU A 353 47.70 -5.55 -21.75
C GLU A 353 48.92 -4.75 -22.23
N ILE A 354 49.62 -4.11 -21.31
CA ILE A 354 50.83 -3.33 -21.59
C ILE A 354 52.03 -4.28 -21.52
N SER A 355 52.66 -4.56 -22.66
CA SER A 355 53.94 -5.26 -22.72
C SER A 355 55.10 -4.28 -22.51
N GLU A 356 56.31 -4.77 -22.24
CA GLU A 356 57.48 -3.89 -22.15
C GLU A 356 57.76 -3.12 -23.45
N ASP A 357 57.31 -3.61 -24.60
CA ASP A 357 57.50 -2.98 -25.90
C ASP A 357 56.55 -1.78 -26.13
N ASP A 358 55.43 -1.74 -25.40
CA ASP A 358 54.45 -0.66 -25.44
C ASP A 358 54.86 0.56 -24.59
N ILE A 359 55.92 0.41 -23.78
CA ILE A 359 56.42 1.46 -22.88
C ILE A 359 57.51 2.26 -23.61
N GLU A 360 57.24 3.55 -23.85
CA GLU A 360 58.21 4.44 -24.50
C GLU A 360 59.58 4.47 -23.77
N PRO A 361 60.71 4.51 -24.51
CA PRO A 361 62.05 4.60 -23.92
C PRO A 361 62.26 5.84 -23.04
N SER A 362 61.59 6.94 -23.38
CA SER A 362 61.53 8.20 -22.62
C SER A 362 60.96 7.95 -21.21
N PHE A 363 59.88 7.18 -21.12
CA PHE A 363 59.20 6.82 -19.88
C PHE A 363 60.04 5.86 -19.03
N LYS A 364 60.68 4.85 -19.65
CA LYS A 364 61.62 3.95 -18.94
C LYS A 364 62.77 4.72 -18.30
N LYS A 365 63.33 5.71 -19.02
CA LYS A 365 64.42 6.57 -18.52
C LYS A 365 63.97 7.47 -17.36
N LEU A 366 62.78 8.07 -17.48
CA LEU A 366 62.20 8.89 -16.42
C LEU A 366 61.91 8.06 -15.16
N PHE A 367 61.34 6.86 -15.33
CA PHE A 367 61.08 5.93 -14.24
C PHE A 367 62.38 5.52 -13.53
N GLY A 368 63.44 5.20 -14.27
CA GLY A 368 64.74 4.86 -13.69
C GLY A 368 65.39 5.99 -12.88
N GLN A 369 65.10 7.26 -13.22
CA GLN A 369 65.55 8.41 -12.43
C GLN A 369 64.74 8.58 -11.13
N LEU A 370 63.47 8.20 -11.14
CA LEU A 370 62.56 8.34 -10.01
C LEU A 370 62.58 7.15 -9.04
N ALA A 371 62.85 5.94 -9.53
CA ALA A 371 62.77 4.70 -8.75
C ALA A 371 63.90 4.50 -7.73
N GLY A 372 65.01 5.25 -7.84
CA GLY A 372 66.14 5.15 -6.90
C GLY A 372 66.81 3.76 -6.89
N SER A 373 67.38 3.35 -5.75
CA SER A 373 68.17 2.11 -5.61
C SER A 373 67.34 0.82 -5.41
N VAL A 374 66.01 0.91 -5.45
CA VAL A 374 65.11 -0.24 -5.30
C VAL A 374 64.32 -0.41 -6.60
N SER A 375 65.00 -0.89 -7.64
CA SER A 375 64.40 -1.13 -8.95
C SER A 375 63.63 -2.45 -8.92
N VAL A 376 62.30 -2.40 -8.77
CA VAL A 376 61.44 -3.57 -8.98
C VAL A 376 60.42 -3.23 -10.06
N PHE A 377 60.63 -3.74 -11.28
CA PHE A 377 59.58 -3.88 -12.28
C PHE A 377 58.91 -5.24 -12.04
N LEU A 378 57.79 -5.25 -11.33
CA LEU A 378 56.89 -6.39 -11.26
C LEU A 378 55.61 -6.00 -11.99
N LEU A 379 55.49 -6.42 -13.25
CA LEU A 379 54.21 -6.47 -13.96
C LEU A 379 53.40 -7.63 -13.38
N THR A 380 52.71 -7.40 -12.26
CA THR A 380 51.67 -8.31 -11.79
C THR A 380 50.37 -7.96 -12.48
N SER A 381 50.00 -8.76 -13.49
CA SER A 381 48.61 -8.80 -13.97
C SER A 381 47.75 -9.42 -12.87
N TYR A 382 46.91 -8.60 -12.24
CA TYR A 382 45.79 -9.10 -11.45
C TYR A 382 44.57 -9.07 -12.35
N PRO A 383 44.12 -10.21 -12.91
CA PRO A 383 42.80 -10.26 -13.51
C PRO A 383 41.80 -10.13 -12.36
N LEU A 384 41.09 -9.00 -12.29
CA LEU A 384 39.89 -8.84 -11.49
C LEU A 384 38.76 -9.59 -12.21
N THR A 385 38.82 -10.91 -12.24
CA THR A 385 37.73 -11.72 -12.78
C THR A 385 36.54 -11.65 -11.84
N HIS A 386 35.53 -10.89 -12.26
CA HIS A 386 34.15 -10.89 -11.76
C HIS A 386 33.95 -10.96 -10.24
N VAL A 387 33.91 -9.81 -9.58
CA VAL A 387 33.22 -9.69 -8.29
C VAL A 387 31.72 -9.57 -8.55
N THR A 388 31.03 -10.71 -8.66
CA THR A 388 29.56 -10.72 -8.63
C THR A 388 29.10 -10.69 -7.18
N SER A 389 28.74 -9.50 -6.68
CA SER A 389 27.99 -9.38 -5.44
C SER A 389 26.53 -9.69 -5.72
N LYS A 390 26.11 -10.95 -5.49
CA LYS A 390 24.68 -11.25 -5.35
C LYS A 390 24.17 -10.60 -4.07
N ARG A 391 23.32 -9.57 -4.21
CA ARG A 391 22.46 -9.08 -3.12
C ARG A 391 21.18 -9.89 -3.05
#